data_AF-A0AA37F3U5-F1
#
_entry.id   AF-A0AA37F3U5-F1
#
_cell.length_a   1.000
_cell.length_b   1.000
_cell.length_c   1.000
_cell.angle_alpha   90.00
_cell.angle_beta   90.00
_cell.angle_gamma   90.00
#
_symmetry.space_group_name_H-M   'P 1'
#
loop_
_entity.id
_entity.type
_entity.pdbx_description
1 polymer ?
#
loop_
_entity_poly.entity_id
_entity_poly.type
_entity_poly.pdbx_seq_one_letter_code
_entity_poly.pdbx_strand_id
1 'polypeptide(L)'
;MAGEEGNRPAAEASLTRQCGVAGPLVFAGLVESGRPGDTALAFSIGAVLMVAAGLVEAFFGVKAERKGLEDIAEPLSAARRPGG
;
A
#
# COMPACT_ATOMS: atom_id res chain seq x y z
N MET A 1 20.25 -16.40 22.14
CA MET A 1 20.42 -15.23 21.26
C MET A 1 19.05 -14.84 20.74
N ALA A 2 18.27 -14.20 21.59
CA ALA A 2 16.98 -13.61 21.30
C ALA A 2 17.09 -12.18 21.84
N GLY A 3 16.94 -11.16 20.98
CA GLY A 3 17.19 -9.79 21.44
C GLY A 3 17.16 -8.66 20.42
N GLU A 4 16.72 -8.88 19.18
CA GLU A 4 16.67 -7.83 18.12
C GLU A 4 15.30 -7.85 17.38
N GLU A 5 14.20 -8.02 18.11
CA GLU A 5 12.83 -7.73 17.61
C GLU A 5 12.19 -6.51 18.29
N GLY A 6 12.93 -5.80 19.15
CA GLY A 6 12.42 -4.71 19.99
C GLY A 6 12.49 -3.29 19.40
N ASN A 7 12.83 -3.11 18.12
CA ASN A 7 13.02 -1.77 17.52
C ASN A 7 12.59 -1.64 16.04
N ARG A 8 11.85 -2.60 15.46
CA ARG A 8 11.14 -2.28 14.21
C ARG A 8 9.97 -1.38 14.60
N PRO A 9 9.84 -0.15 14.07
CA PRO A 9 8.79 0.76 14.47
C PRO A 9 7.44 0.04 14.31
N ALA A 10 6.76 -0.22 15.43
CA ALA A 10 5.47 -0.95 15.44
C ALA A 10 4.44 -0.30 14.49
N ALA A 11 4.61 0.98 14.17
CA ALA A 11 3.86 1.73 13.18
C ALA A 11 3.98 1.18 11.74
N GLU A 12 5.18 0.82 11.25
CA GLU A 12 5.38 0.39 9.85
C GLU A 12 4.75 -0.97 9.58
N ALA A 13 4.90 -1.92 10.52
CA ALA A 13 4.29 -3.24 10.42
C ALA A 13 2.76 -3.19 10.52
N SER A 14 2.23 -2.21 11.27
CA SER A 14 0.78 -2.05 11.43
C SER A 14 0.12 -1.56 10.15
N LEU A 15 0.74 -0.62 9.41
CA LEU A 15 0.13 0.01 8.24
C LEU A 15 -0.08 -1.00 7.11
N THR A 16 0.94 -1.79 6.79
CA THR A 16 0.84 -2.85 5.75
C THR A 16 -0.27 -3.85 6.06
N ARG A 17 -0.44 -4.24 7.33
CA ARG A 17 -1.49 -5.17 7.75
C ARG A 17 -2.88 -4.55 7.64
N GLN A 18 -3.02 -3.29 8.03
CA GLN A 18 -4.28 -2.56 7.97
C GLN A 18 -4.70 -2.31 6.52
N CYS A 19 -3.79 -1.87 5.64
CA CYS A 19 -4.06 -1.67 4.22
C CYS A 19 -4.43 -2.99 3.52
N GLY A 20 -3.72 -4.08 3.81
CA GLY A 20 -3.99 -5.39 3.21
C GLY A 20 -5.35 -5.98 3.63
N VAL A 21 -5.79 -5.75 4.86
CA VAL A 21 -7.08 -6.27 5.38
C VAL A 21 -8.25 -5.33 5.04
N ALA A 22 -8.03 -4.02 4.92
CA ALA A 22 -9.08 -3.05 4.62
C ALA A 22 -9.74 -3.28 3.26
N GLY A 23 -8.98 -3.66 2.22
CA GLY A 23 -9.51 -3.86 0.87
C GLY A 23 -10.63 -4.91 0.81
N PRO A 24 -10.38 -6.17 1.23
CA PRO A 24 -11.40 -7.21 1.28
C PRO A 24 -12.59 -6.86 2.18
N LEU A 25 -12.37 -6.19 3.31
CA LEU A 25 -13.45 -5.83 4.23
C LEU A 25 -14.38 -4.75 3.68
N VAL A 26 -13.84 -3.73 3.02
CA VAL A 26 -14.62 -2.68 2.35
C VAL A 26 -15.44 -3.30 1.20
N PHE A 27 -14.83 -4.18 0.40
CA PHE A 27 -15.54 -4.87 -0.69
C PHE A 27 -16.60 -5.87 -0.18
N ALA A 28 -16.35 -6.54 0.95
CA ALA A 28 -17.30 -7.49 1.53
C ALA A 28 -18.63 -6.82 1.90
N GLY A 29 -18.58 -5.68 2.61
CA GLY A 29 -19.80 -4.94 3.01
C GLY A 29 -20.56 -4.31 1.83
N LEU A 30 -19.87 -4.02 0.72
CA LEU A 30 -20.48 -3.45 -0.47
C LEU A 30 -21.21 -4.50 -1.34
N VAL A 31 -20.87 -5.79 -1.22
CA VAL A 31 -21.46 -6.89 -2.03
C VAL A 31 -22.44 -7.75 -1.21
N GLU A 32 -22.58 -7.48 0.09
CA GLU A 32 -23.32 -8.31 1.06
C GLU A 32 -24.81 -8.49 0.76
N SER A 33 -25.46 -7.54 0.07
CA SER A 33 -26.90 -7.57 -0.18
C SER A 33 -27.35 -8.64 -1.19
N GLY A 34 -26.42 -9.24 -1.95
CA GLY A 34 -26.70 -10.32 -2.92
C GLY A 34 -27.53 -9.88 -4.14
N ARG A 35 -27.79 -8.58 -4.31
CA ARG A 35 -28.52 -8.02 -5.45
C ARG A 35 -27.53 -7.56 -6.51
N PRO A 36 -27.70 -7.94 -7.80
CA PRO A 36 -26.78 -7.55 -8.86
C PRO A 36 -26.60 -6.03 -9.00
N GLY A 37 -27.65 -5.25 -8.74
CA GLY A 37 -27.59 -3.79 -8.79
C GLY A 37 -26.70 -3.17 -7.72
N ASP A 38 -26.70 -3.73 -6.51
CA ASP A 38 -25.89 -3.22 -5.40
C ASP A 38 -24.41 -3.60 -5.60
N THR A 39 -24.15 -4.82 -6.11
CA THR A 39 -22.80 -5.23 -6.55
C THR A 39 -22.29 -4.33 -7.68
N ALA A 40 -23.14 -3.95 -8.64
CA ALA A 40 -22.74 -3.03 -9.70
C ALA A 40 -22.39 -1.64 -9.16
N LEU A 41 -23.15 -1.14 -8.18
CA LEU A 41 -22.86 0.12 -7.49
C LEU A 41 -21.51 0.04 -6.73
N ALA A 42 -21.28 -1.06 -6.01
CA ALA A 42 -20.04 -1.34 -5.30
C ALA A 42 -18.80 -1.29 -6.21
N PHE A 43 -18.85 -2.02 -7.33
CA PHE A 43 -17.77 -2.04 -8.30
C PHE A 43 -17.59 -0.69 -9.00
N SER A 44 -18.67 0.05 -9.23
CA SER A 44 -18.59 1.40 -9.81
C SER A 44 -17.84 2.35 -8.89
N ILE A 45 -18.10 2.29 -7.58
CA ILE A 45 -17.36 3.08 -6.58
C ILE A 45 -15.88 2.69 -6.58
N GLY A 46 -15.58 1.38 -6.56
CA GLY A 46 -14.20 0.90 -6.64
C GLY A 46 -13.47 1.34 -7.92
N ALA A 47 -14.15 1.30 -9.07
CA ALA A 47 -13.61 1.75 -10.35
C ALA A 47 -13.31 3.26 -10.34
N VAL A 48 -14.22 4.08 -9.81
CA VAL A 48 -14.00 5.53 -9.68
C VAL A 48 -12.81 5.82 -8.76
N LEU A 49 -12.69 5.12 -7.64
CA LEU A 49 -11.54 5.26 -6.72
C LEU A 49 -10.22 4.89 -7.41
N MET A 50 -10.20 3.80 -8.19
CA MET A 50 -9.01 3.38 -8.92
C MET A 50 -8.59 4.39 -9.98
N VAL A 51 -9.55 4.95 -10.73
CA VAL A 51 -9.30 6.02 -11.69
C VAL A 51 -8.74 7.25 -11.00
N ALA A 52 -9.31 7.66 -9.86
CA ALA A 52 -8.81 8.79 -9.08
C ALA A 52 -7.36 8.55 -8.59
N ALA A 53 -7.04 7.36 -8.09
CA ALA A 53 -5.69 7.00 -7.67
C ALA A 53 -4.70 7.06 -8.85
N GLY A 54 -5.07 6.51 -10.01
CA GLY A 54 -4.25 6.57 -11.22
C GLY A 54 -4.04 8.00 -11.74
N LEU A 55 -5.04 8.88 -11.60
CA LEU A 55 -4.86 10.30 -11.92
C LEU A 55 -3.86 10.96 -10.98
N VAL A 56 -3.96 10.71 -9.67
CA VAL A 56 -2.98 11.22 -8.70
C VAL A 56 -1.57 10.72 -9.02
N GLU A 57 -1.42 9.44 -9.34
CA GLU A 57 -0.15 8.87 -9.80
C GLU A 57 0.34 9.51 -11.11
N ALA A 58 -0.54 9.81 -12.06
CA ALA A 58 -0.14 10.49 -13.29
C ALA A 58 0.43 11.91 -13.04
N PHE A 59 -0.06 12.61 -12.00
CA PHE A 59 0.41 13.96 -11.65
C PHE A 59 1.63 13.96 -10.70
N PHE A 60 1.70 13.02 -9.75
CA PHE A 60 2.73 12.99 -8.70
C PHE A 60 3.73 11.83 -8.82
N GLY A 61 3.50 10.93 -9.77
CA GLY A 61 4.29 9.71 -9.95
C GLY A 61 5.72 10.02 -10.37
N VAL A 62 6.66 9.45 -9.62
CA VAL A 62 8.06 9.44 -10.01
C VAL A 62 8.26 8.31 -11.03
N LYS A 63 8.93 8.60 -12.15
CA LYS A 63 9.31 7.58 -13.13
C LYS A 63 10.32 6.61 -12.50
N ALA A 64 9.82 5.55 -11.88
CA ALA A 64 10.62 4.48 -11.30
C ALA A 64 11.03 3.42 -12.33
N GLU A 65 10.44 3.47 -13.53
CA GLU A 65 10.71 2.50 -14.58
C GLU A 65 12.16 2.57 -15.06
N ARG A 66 12.84 1.40 -15.09
CA ARG A 66 14.25 1.21 -15.50
C ARG A 66 15.32 1.98 -14.72
N LYS A 67 14.97 2.74 -13.68
CA LYS A 67 15.96 3.23 -12.72
C LYS A 67 16.20 2.16 -11.67
N GLY A 68 17.47 1.93 -11.31
CA GLY A 68 17.79 1.13 -10.14
C GLY A 68 17.15 1.75 -8.90
N LEU A 69 16.69 0.93 -7.95
CA LEU A 69 16.12 1.41 -6.68
C LEU A 69 17.06 2.40 -5.95
N GLU A 70 18.37 2.25 -6.17
CA GLU A 70 19.46 3.10 -5.66
C GLU A 70 19.45 4.52 -6.25
N ASP A 71 18.79 4.73 -7.39
CA ASP A 71 18.73 6.00 -8.14
C ASP A 71 17.43 6.78 -7.85
N ILE A 72 16.54 6.18 -7.05
CA ILE A 72 15.20 6.73 -6.69
C ILE A 72 15.03 6.81 -5.17
N ALA A 73 15.65 5.91 -4.41
CA ALA A 73 15.61 5.87 -2.96
C ALA A 73 17.00 6.18 -2.36
N GLU A 74 17.02 6.75 -1.14
CA GLU A 74 18.23 6.82 -0.33
C GLU A 74 18.85 5.41 -0.24
N PRO A 75 20.12 5.22 -0.62
CA PRO A 75 20.69 3.89 -0.78
C PRO A 75 20.56 3.07 0.50
N LEU A 76 20.17 1.79 0.38
CA LEU A 76 20.11 0.85 1.51
C LEU A 76 21.46 0.68 2.23
N SER A 77 22.57 1.03 1.57
CA SER A 77 23.92 1.11 2.15
C SER A 77 24.15 2.33 3.06
N ALA A 78 23.24 3.31 3.06
CA ALA A 78 23.22 4.43 3.99
C ALA A 78 22.65 4.05 5.37
N ALA A 79 22.04 2.85 5.50
CA ALA A 79 21.81 2.24 6.80
C ALA A 79 23.18 1.97 7.43
N ARG A 80 23.65 2.97 8.17
CA ARG A 80 24.91 2.99 8.90
C ARG A 80 25.12 1.65 9.57
N ARG A 81 26.10 0.87 9.09
CA ARG A 81 26.69 -0.19 9.91
C ARG A 81 27.11 0.48 11.22
N PRO A 82 26.55 0.10 12.38
CA PRO A 82 27.10 0.53 13.66
C PRO A 82 28.55 0.03 13.64
N GLY A 83 29.51 0.95 13.71
CA GLY A 83 30.92 0.61 13.54
C GLY A 83 31.40 -0.41 14.57
N GLY A 84 32.22 -1.36 14.11
CA GLY A 84 32.87 -2.39 14.92
C GLY A 84 32.47 -3.80 14.49
#